data_AF-A0A7J3HB15-F1
#
_entry.id   AF-A0A7J3HB15-F1
#
_cell.length_a   1.000
_cell.length_b   1.000
_cell.length_c   1.000
_cell.angle_alpha   90.00
_cell.angle_beta   90.00
_cell.angle_gamma   90.00
#
_symmetry.space_group_name_H-M   'P 1'
#
loop_
_entity.id
_entity.type
_entity.pdbx_description
1 polymer ?
#
loop_
_entity_poly.entity_id
_entity_poly.type
_entity_poly.pdbx_seq_one_letter_code
_entity_poly.pdbx_strand_id
1 'polypeptide(L)'
;MFFMDLYQLMLLVLNIACLALFSYISTVFLKSYLRTGVKFLGFFSASFMLLALSQAASATSNILEDPKISLTLYTLSSSTASAAFLVMLFFMLCASKEEAFAIMPPLLLVSFSDLLAFTISMTVSLLVSGKYLRSYLIVLSLTYFLRGLSSLLMLSQLGIHLLITSELLKASATLVFATYHLSKVIKP
;
A
#
# COMPACT_ATOMS: atom_id res chain seq x y z
N MET A 1 6.93 -32.44 2.87
CA MET A 1 5.63 -31.89 3.32
C MET A 1 5.96 -30.74 4.24
N PHE A 2 5.88 -29.52 3.71
CA PHE A 2 6.34 -28.31 4.39
C PHE A 2 5.35 -27.92 5.49
N PHE A 3 5.84 -27.75 6.72
CA PHE A 3 5.14 -26.93 7.70
C PHE A 3 5.55 -25.49 7.43
N MET A 4 4.69 -24.70 6.76
CA MET A 4 4.78 -23.25 6.90
C MET A 4 4.65 -22.94 8.38
N ASP A 5 5.60 -22.17 8.91
CA ASP A 5 5.47 -21.69 10.28
C ASP A 5 4.20 -20.83 10.39
N LEU A 6 3.55 -20.87 11.54
CA LEU A 6 2.29 -20.17 11.81
C LEU A 6 2.38 -18.68 11.43
N TYR A 7 3.56 -18.09 11.64
CA TYR A 7 3.87 -16.70 11.28
C TYR A 7 3.85 -16.44 9.78
N GLN A 8 4.45 -17.31 8.98
CA GLN A 8 4.46 -17.18 7.51
C GLN A 8 3.06 -17.36 6.94
N LEU A 9 2.30 -18.32 7.49
CA LEU A 9 0.90 -18.53 7.10
C LEU A 9 0.06 -17.28 7.39
N MET A 10 0.23 -16.68 8.58
CA MET A 10 -0.53 -15.49 8.96
C MET A 10 -0.17 -14.28 8.09
N LEU A 11 1.11 -14.05 7.80
CA LEU A 11 1.55 -12.99 6.88
C LEU A 11 1.02 -13.22 5.47
N LEU A 12 0.98 -14.47 5.00
CA LEU A 12 0.42 -14.80 3.70
C LEU A 12 -1.08 -14.46 3.63
N VAL A 13 -1.86 -14.89 4.62
CA VAL A 13 -3.30 -14.59 4.72
C VAL A 13 -3.54 -13.08 4.76
N LEU A 14 -2.76 -12.33 5.55
CA LEU A 14 -2.85 -10.88 5.65
C LEU A 14 -2.54 -10.18 4.32
N ASN A 15 -1.49 -10.61 3.61
CA ASN A 15 -1.15 -10.06 2.31
C ASN A 15 -2.23 -10.34 1.26
N ILE A 16 -2.79 -11.55 1.23
CA ILE A 16 -3.90 -11.91 0.32
C ILE A 16 -5.15 -11.08 0.65
N ALA A 17 -5.49 -10.91 1.93
CA ALA A 17 -6.62 -10.08 2.35
C ALA A 17 -6.41 -8.61 1.93
N CYS A 18 -5.22 -8.05 2.14
CA CYS A 18 -4.90 -6.69 1.71
C CYS A 18 -4.95 -6.55 0.18
N LEU A 19 -4.44 -7.53 -0.56
CA LEU A 19 -4.51 -7.57 -2.02
C LEU A 19 -5.96 -7.48 -2.50
N ALA A 20 -6.83 -8.34 -1.97
CA ALA A 20 -8.25 -8.36 -2.33
C ALA A 20 -8.92 -7.02 -2.01
N LEU A 21 -8.64 -6.44 -0.85
CA LEU A 21 -9.21 -5.17 -0.43
C LEU A 21 -8.70 -3.98 -1.27
N PHE A 22 -7.41 -3.92 -1.61
CA PHE A 22 -6.87 -2.87 -2.48
C PHE A 22 -7.39 -2.98 -3.91
N SER A 23 -7.48 -4.19 -4.46
CA SER A 23 -8.13 -4.42 -5.76
C SER A 23 -9.59 -3.97 -5.73
N TYR A 24 -10.32 -4.31 -4.67
CA TYR A 24 -11.70 -3.86 -4.50
C TYR A 24 -11.80 -2.33 -4.48
N ILE A 25 -11.03 -1.66 -3.63
CA ILE A 25 -11.01 -0.19 -3.52
C ILE A 25 -10.66 0.45 -4.88
N SER A 26 -9.66 -0.09 -5.58
CA SER A 26 -9.27 0.34 -6.92
C SER A 26 -10.45 0.29 -7.90
N THR A 27 -11.17 -0.84 -7.96
CA THR A 27 -12.34 -0.95 -8.85
C THR A 27 -13.47 0.02 -8.50
N VAL A 28 -13.68 0.33 -7.22
CA VAL A 28 -14.69 1.30 -6.78
C VAL A 28 -14.31 2.72 -7.24
N PHE A 29 -13.04 3.10 -7.07
CA PHE A 29 -12.55 4.39 -7.57
C PHE A 29 -12.60 4.47 -9.10
N LEU A 30 -12.25 3.41 -9.82
CA LEU A 30 -12.34 3.35 -11.28
C LEU A 30 -13.78 3.54 -11.76
N LYS A 31 -14.73 2.82 -11.17
CA LYS A 31 -16.17 2.97 -11.50
C LYS A 31 -16.65 4.40 -11.23
N SER A 32 -16.24 4.98 -10.10
CA SER A 32 -16.60 6.36 -9.73
C SER A 32 -15.99 7.38 -10.69
N TYR A 33 -14.76 7.14 -11.16
CA TYR A 33 -14.10 7.93 -12.19
C TYR A 33 -14.87 7.88 -13.52
N LEU A 34 -15.18 6.68 -14.02
CA LEU A 34 -15.93 6.51 -15.27
C LEU A 34 -17.31 7.18 -15.23
N ARG A 35 -17.94 7.25 -14.04
CA ARG A 35 -19.25 7.90 -13.86
C ARG A 35 -19.17 9.42 -13.76
N THR A 36 -18.16 9.96 -13.09
CA THR A 36 -18.09 11.41 -12.76
C THR A 36 -17.12 12.20 -13.64
N GLY A 37 -16.23 11.52 -14.37
CA GLY A 37 -15.17 12.15 -15.17
C GLY A 37 -14.05 12.79 -14.34
N VAL A 38 -14.09 12.67 -13.01
CA VAL A 38 -13.16 13.37 -12.13
C VAL A 38 -11.81 12.64 -12.09
N LYS A 39 -10.81 13.20 -12.79
CA LYS A 39 -9.47 12.62 -12.98
C LYS A 39 -8.81 12.13 -11.68
N PHE A 40 -8.98 12.83 -10.55
CA PHE A 40 -8.36 12.44 -9.28
C PHE A 40 -8.76 11.01 -8.86
N LEU A 41 -10.02 10.59 -9.10
CA LEU A 41 -10.50 9.26 -8.76
C LEU A 41 -9.80 8.16 -9.57
N GLY A 42 -9.51 8.42 -10.86
CA GLY A 42 -8.78 7.50 -11.71
C GLY A 42 -7.33 7.27 -11.23
N PHE A 43 -6.69 8.33 -10.72
CA PHE A 43 -5.35 8.22 -10.16
C PHE A 43 -5.32 7.51 -8.81
N PHE A 44 -6.29 7.74 -7.92
CA PHE A 44 -6.42 6.92 -6.72
C PHE A 44 -6.61 5.44 -7.09
N SER A 45 -7.45 5.14 -8.09
CA SER A 45 -7.60 3.76 -8.58
C SER A 45 -6.25 3.14 -9.00
N ALA A 46 -5.46 3.85 -9.79
CA ALA A 46 -4.15 3.38 -10.22
C ALA A 46 -3.17 3.17 -9.04
N SER A 47 -3.14 4.09 -8.08
CA SER A 47 -2.33 3.95 -6.87
C SER A 47 -2.76 2.75 -6.02
N PHE A 48 -4.06 2.53 -5.83
CA PHE A 48 -4.56 1.34 -5.12
C PHE A 48 -4.23 0.04 -5.86
N MET A 49 -4.17 0.07 -7.20
CA MET A 49 -3.74 -1.08 -7.99
C MET A 49 -2.24 -1.37 -7.80
N LEU A 50 -1.39 -0.34 -7.70
CA LEU A 50 0.02 -0.50 -7.34
C LEU A 50 0.21 -1.03 -5.91
N LEU A 51 -0.62 -0.60 -4.95
CA LEU A 51 -0.63 -1.17 -3.60
C LEU A 51 -1.05 -2.65 -3.62
N ALA A 52 -2.00 -3.04 -4.47
CA ALA A 52 -2.38 -4.45 -4.65
C ALA A 52 -1.22 -5.27 -5.24
N LEU A 53 -0.50 -4.73 -6.23
CA LEU A 53 0.68 -5.37 -6.80
C LEU A 53 1.80 -5.51 -5.75
N SER A 54 1.98 -4.50 -4.89
CA SER A 54 2.89 -4.58 -3.74
C SER A 54 2.55 -5.76 -2.81
N GLN A 55 1.26 -6.02 -2.57
CA GLN A 55 0.84 -7.19 -1.77
C GLN A 55 1.05 -8.50 -2.50
N ALA A 56 0.88 -8.53 -3.82
CA ALA A 56 1.16 -9.73 -4.62
C ALA A 56 2.65 -10.09 -4.53
N ALA A 57 3.54 -9.09 -4.67
CA ALA A 57 4.98 -9.27 -4.51
C ALA A 57 5.33 -9.77 -3.10
N SER A 58 4.72 -9.17 -2.05
CA SER A 58 4.96 -9.58 -0.66
C SER A 58 4.40 -10.97 -0.32
N ALA A 59 3.26 -11.36 -0.90
CA ALA A 59 2.72 -12.70 -0.71
C ALA A 59 3.64 -13.74 -1.38
N THR A 60 4.10 -13.43 -2.59
CA THR A 60 4.99 -14.32 -3.36
C THR A 60 6.35 -14.45 -2.68
N SER A 61 6.89 -13.38 -2.09
CA SER A 61 8.15 -13.46 -1.32
C SER A 61 8.07 -14.39 -0.12
N ASN A 62 6.89 -14.55 0.49
CA ASN A 62 6.69 -15.43 1.64
C ASN A 62 6.56 -16.91 1.26
N ILE A 63 6.24 -17.21 -0.01
CA ILE A 63 6.06 -18.59 -0.51
C ILE A 63 7.38 -19.12 -1.09
N LEU A 64 8.19 -18.23 -1.67
CA LEU A 64 9.42 -18.63 -2.36
C LEU A 64 10.53 -19.05 -1.40
N GLU A 65 11.10 -20.23 -1.69
CA GLU A 65 12.21 -20.81 -0.92
C GLU A 65 13.56 -20.16 -1.23
N ASP A 66 13.76 -19.65 -2.45
CA ASP A 66 15.02 -19.01 -2.83
C ASP A 66 15.16 -17.64 -2.13
N PRO A 67 16.15 -17.47 -1.23
CA PRO A 67 16.32 -16.24 -0.46
C PRO A 67 16.64 -15.03 -1.33
N LYS A 68 17.27 -15.21 -2.49
CA LYS A 68 17.58 -14.11 -3.42
C LYS A 68 16.32 -13.58 -4.09
N ILE A 69 15.44 -14.50 -4.51
CA ILE A 69 14.17 -14.16 -5.17
C ILE A 69 13.18 -13.59 -4.13
N SER A 70 13.14 -14.17 -2.93
CA SER A 70 12.33 -13.65 -1.82
C SER A 70 12.72 -12.20 -1.45
N LEU A 71 14.02 -11.92 -1.31
CA LEU A 71 14.50 -10.57 -1.00
C LEU A 71 14.19 -9.56 -2.11
N THR A 72 14.35 -9.95 -3.38
CA THR A 72 14.03 -9.06 -4.51
C THR A 72 12.54 -8.77 -4.63
N LEU A 73 11.67 -9.74 -4.31
CA LEU A 73 10.23 -9.50 -4.26
C LEU A 73 9.82 -8.66 -3.05
N TYR A 74 10.49 -8.81 -1.92
CA TYR A 74 10.28 -7.98 -0.75
C TYR A 74 10.64 -6.51 -1.03
N THR A 75 11.79 -6.26 -1.66
CA THR A 75 12.17 -4.89 -2.06
C THR A 75 11.23 -4.35 -3.14
N LEU A 76 10.84 -5.17 -4.12
CA LEU A 76 9.84 -4.79 -5.12
C LEU A 76 8.49 -4.40 -4.50
N SER A 77 8.03 -5.14 -3.48
CA SER A 77 6.81 -4.82 -2.73
C SER A 77 6.88 -3.41 -2.12
N SER A 78 8.00 -3.09 -1.49
CA SER A 78 8.16 -1.79 -0.84
C SER A 78 8.33 -0.64 -1.84
N SER A 79 9.08 -0.85 -2.94
CA SER A 79 9.22 0.12 -4.03
C SER A 79 7.93 0.37 -4.81
N THR A 80 7.10 -0.66 -5.00
CA THR A 80 5.78 -0.50 -5.64
C THR A 80 4.81 0.26 -4.73
N ALA A 81 4.90 0.09 -3.41
CA ALA A 81 4.13 0.88 -2.45
C ALA A 81 4.54 2.36 -2.45
N SER A 82 5.83 2.68 -2.46
CA SER A 82 6.30 4.07 -2.54
C SER A 82 5.89 4.72 -3.86
N ALA A 83 5.98 3.99 -4.98
CA ALA A 83 5.48 4.44 -6.28
C ALA A 83 3.99 4.78 -6.23
N ALA A 84 3.17 3.94 -5.58
CA ALA A 84 1.75 4.20 -5.40
C ALA A 84 1.48 5.54 -4.69
N PHE A 85 2.22 5.84 -3.63
CA PHE A 85 2.07 7.09 -2.89
C PHE A 85 2.63 8.29 -3.65
N LEU A 86 3.71 8.12 -4.43
CA LEU A 86 4.21 9.18 -5.31
C LEU A 86 3.18 9.58 -6.36
N VAL A 87 2.53 8.60 -6.99
CA VAL A 87 1.40 8.85 -7.89
C VAL A 87 0.34 9.69 -7.17
N MET A 88 -0.11 9.27 -5.97
CA MET A 88 -1.10 10.03 -5.20
C MET A 88 -0.64 11.46 -4.89
N LEU A 89 0.59 11.63 -4.41
CA LEU A 89 1.17 12.92 -4.03
C LEU A 89 1.21 13.87 -5.20
N PHE A 90 1.69 13.36 -6.32
CA PHE A 90 1.92 14.13 -7.50
C PHE A 90 0.63 14.67 -8.09
N PHE A 91 -0.43 13.86 -8.11
CA PHE A 91 -1.73 14.36 -8.56
C PHE A 91 -2.34 15.39 -7.61
N MET A 92 -2.11 15.27 -6.30
CA MET A 92 -2.58 16.27 -5.35
C MET A 92 -1.87 17.62 -5.53
N LEU A 93 -0.59 17.63 -5.91
CA LEU A 93 0.22 18.84 -6.06
C LEU A 93 0.20 19.44 -7.48
N CYS A 94 0.11 18.61 -8.51
CA CYS A 94 0.27 19.00 -9.91
C CYS A 94 -1.00 18.89 -10.74
N ALA A 95 -2.18 18.71 -10.12
CA ALA A 95 -3.49 18.67 -10.81
C ALA A 95 -3.79 19.86 -11.75
N SER A 96 -3.00 20.94 -11.72
CA SER A 96 -3.13 22.11 -12.59
C SER A 96 -2.08 22.25 -13.71
N LYS A 97 -1.07 21.38 -13.80
CA LYS A 97 0.01 21.52 -14.81
C LYS A 97 0.19 20.22 -15.59
N GLU A 98 0.00 20.28 -16.91
CA GLU A 98 0.01 19.15 -17.85
C GLU A 98 1.38 18.45 -17.99
N GLU A 99 2.47 19.06 -17.52
CA GLU A 99 3.85 18.59 -17.74
C GLU A 99 4.32 17.49 -16.78
N ALA A 100 3.36 16.85 -16.14
CA ALA A 100 3.58 16.11 -14.92
C ALA A 100 4.11 14.67 -15.21
N PHE A 101 3.95 14.17 -16.43
CA PHE A 101 4.19 12.76 -16.76
C PHE A 101 5.66 12.34 -16.93
N ALA A 102 6.62 13.28 -16.94
CA ALA A 102 8.01 12.99 -17.30
C ALA A 102 8.93 12.58 -16.13
N ILE A 103 8.50 12.74 -14.86
CA ILE A 103 9.40 12.64 -13.69
C ILE A 103 9.07 11.42 -12.80
N MET A 104 8.09 10.59 -13.16
CA MET A 104 7.74 9.39 -12.38
C MET A 104 8.83 8.30 -12.30
N PRO A 105 9.65 8.03 -13.34
CA PRO A 105 10.61 6.91 -13.30
C PRO A 105 11.81 7.04 -12.35
N PRO A 106 12.48 8.21 -12.16
CA PRO A 106 13.77 8.26 -11.46
C PRO A 106 13.69 8.13 -9.93
N LEU A 107 12.51 8.29 -9.32
CA LEU A 107 12.32 8.23 -7.87
C LEU A 107 12.22 6.78 -7.31
N LEU A 108 12.23 5.77 -8.19
CA LEU A 108 12.13 4.35 -7.84
C LEU A 108 13.45 3.75 -7.27
N LEU A 109 14.50 4.56 -7.14
CA LEU A 109 15.86 4.09 -6.92
C LEU A 109 16.48 4.67 -5.64
N VAL A 110 15.86 4.44 -4.47
CA VAL A 110 16.58 4.60 -3.20
C VAL A 110 16.19 3.50 -2.22
N SER A 111 17.20 2.76 -1.80
CA SER A 111 17.19 1.80 -0.69
C SER A 111 16.93 2.50 0.64
N PHE A 112 15.65 2.72 0.95
CA PHE A 112 14.99 2.89 2.26
C PHE A 112 13.46 2.87 2.01
N SER A 113 12.99 1.93 1.19
CA SER A 113 11.70 2.00 0.50
C SER A 113 10.49 2.04 1.46
N ASP A 114 10.56 1.38 2.63
CA ASP A 114 9.49 1.43 3.63
C ASP A 114 9.43 2.78 4.37
N LEU A 115 10.57 3.34 4.75
CA LEU A 115 10.63 4.68 5.36
C LEU A 115 10.28 5.79 4.36
N LEU A 116 10.62 5.62 3.09
CA LEU A 116 10.18 6.49 2.00
C LEU A 116 8.67 6.36 1.77
N ALA A 117 8.13 5.15 1.73
CA ALA A 117 6.69 4.94 1.66
C ALA A 117 5.98 5.61 2.85
N PHE A 118 6.56 5.56 4.06
CA PHE A 118 6.06 6.29 5.22
C PHE A 118 6.04 7.81 5.00
N THR A 119 7.17 8.42 4.64
CA THR A 119 7.27 9.88 4.50
C THR A 119 6.32 10.39 3.42
N ILE A 120 6.26 9.71 2.27
CA ILE A 120 5.40 10.06 1.15
C ILE A 120 3.93 9.82 1.50
N SER A 121 3.58 8.69 2.12
CA SER A 121 2.20 8.45 2.58
C SER A 121 1.75 9.50 3.59
N MET A 122 2.64 9.95 4.48
CA MET A 122 2.34 10.98 5.46
C MET A 122 2.08 12.33 4.78
N THR A 123 2.90 12.73 3.80
CA THR A 123 2.66 13.98 3.05
C THR A 123 1.37 13.92 2.24
N VAL A 124 1.09 12.81 1.56
CA VAL A 124 -0.19 12.59 0.85
C VAL A 124 -1.37 12.75 1.82
N SER A 125 -1.27 12.15 3.01
CA SER A 125 -2.36 12.19 4.00
C SER A 125 -2.69 13.62 4.46
N LEU A 126 -1.70 14.50 4.55
CA LEU A 126 -1.90 15.90 4.94
C LEU A 126 -2.57 16.73 3.85
N LEU A 127 -2.38 16.35 2.59
CA LEU A 127 -2.92 17.06 1.42
C LEU A 127 -4.32 16.60 1.04
N VAL A 128 -4.71 15.38 1.39
CA VAL A 128 -6.04 14.84 1.09
C VAL A 128 -7.14 15.50 1.92
N SER A 129 -8.15 16.03 1.24
CA SER A 129 -9.30 16.73 1.85
C SER A 129 -10.32 15.79 2.51
N GLY A 130 -10.44 14.54 2.04
CA GLY A 130 -11.41 13.58 2.55
C GLY A 130 -11.01 13.03 3.93
N LYS A 131 -11.78 13.33 4.99
CA LYS A 131 -11.49 12.89 6.37
C LYS A 131 -11.21 11.39 6.49
N TYR A 132 -12.03 10.54 5.88
CA TYR A 132 -11.89 9.09 5.95
C TYR A 132 -10.67 8.57 5.17
N LEU A 133 -10.44 9.09 3.96
CA LEU A 133 -9.26 8.73 3.16
C LEU A 133 -7.97 9.22 3.83
N ARG A 134 -7.98 10.42 4.42
CA ARG A 134 -6.87 10.95 5.22
C ARG A 134 -6.57 10.07 6.43
N SER A 135 -7.58 9.72 7.24
CA SER A 135 -7.40 8.82 8.38
C SER A 135 -6.83 7.47 7.95
N TYR A 136 -7.34 6.91 6.85
CA TYR A 136 -6.83 5.67 6.29
C TYR A 136 -5.36 5.77 5.84
N LEU A 137 -4.98 6.85 5.14
CA LEU A 137 -3.59 7.09 4.71
C LEU A 137 -2.62 7.31 5.88
N ILE A 138 -3.09 7.89 6.99
CA ILE A 138 -2.29 8.01 8.23
C ILE A 138 -2.04 6.62 8.84
N VAL A 139 -3.02 5.73 8.82
CA VAL A 139 -2.82 4.36 9.32
C VAL A 139 -1.90 3.56 8.40
N LEU A 140 -1.99 3.78 7.08
CA LEU A 140 -1.03 3.22 6.12
C LEU A 140 0.38 3.76 6.35
N SER A 141 0.56 5.06 6.58
CA SER A 141 1.90 5.60 6.85
C SER A 141 2.49 4.95 8.11
N LEU A 142 1.71 4.86 9.19
CA LEU A 142 2.14 4.17 10.42
C LEU A 142 2.51 2.71 10.16
N THR A 143 1.80 2.02 9.27
CA THR A 143 2.14 0.65 8.86
C THR A 143 3.53 0.57 8.24
N TYR A 144 3.83 1.44 7.27
CA TYR A 144 5.13 1.43 6.60
C TYR A 144 6.27 1.87 7.53
N PHE A 145 5.98 2.73 8.51
CA PHE A 145 6.92 3.05 9.59
C PHE A 145 7.24 1.82 10.44
N LEU A 146 6.22 1.05 10.87
CA LEU A 146 6.41 -0.18 11.64
C LEU A 146 7.13 -1.27 10.83
N ARG A 147 6.86 -1.40 9.53
CA ARG A 147 7.63 -2.27 8.62
C ARG A 147 9.10 -1.84 8.52
N GLY A 148 9.35 -0.54 8.39
CA GLY A 148 10.70 0.02 8.40
C GLY A 148 11.45 -0.31 9.70
N LEU A 149 10.82 -0.09 10.86
CA LEU A 149 11.37 -0.46 12.17
C LEU A 149 11.60 -1.97 12.32
N SER A 150 10.67 -2.80 11.84
CA SER A 150 10.80 -4.26 11.82
C SER A 150 12.03 -4.69 11.03
N SER A 151 12.27 -4.09 9.86
CA SER A 151 13.44 -4.41 9.03
C SER A 151 14.77 -4.13 9.74
N LEU A 152 14.84 -3.05 10.54
CA LEU A 152 16.01 -2.72 11.37
C LEU A 152 16.22 -3.71 12.53
N LEU A 153 15.16 -4.38 12.97
CA LEU A 153 15.12 -5.27 14.12
C LEU A 153 14.97 -6.75 13.72
N MET A 154 15.26 -7.11 12.46
CA MET A 154 14.98 -8.44 11.88
C MET A 154 15.57 -9.63 12.65
N LEU A 155 16.64 -9.43 13.41
CA LEU A 155 17.28 -10.49 14.22
C LEU A 155 16.61 -10.70 15.59
N SER A 156 15.58 -9.92 15.93
CA SER A 156 14.87 -9.99 17.20
C SER A 156 13.44 -10.49 17.03
N GLN A 157 12.91 -11.20 18.04
CA GLN A 157 11.49 -11.58 18.09
C GLN A 157 10.57 -10.35 18.00
N LEU A 158 11.04 -9.20 18.53
CA LEU A 158 10.34 -7.91 18.43
C LEU A 158 10.12 -7.48 16.97
N GLY A 159 11.12 -7.68 16.10
CA GLY A 159 11.02 -7.37 14.67
C GLY A 159 9.90 -8.14 13.97
N ILE A 160 9.79 -9.44 14.25
CA ILE A 160 8.72 -10.30 13.69
C ILE A 160 7.35 -9.86 14.17
N HIS A 161 7.19 -9.56 15.47
CA HIS A 161 5.92 -9.05 16.01
C HIS A 161 5.54 -7.67 15.44
N LEU A 162 6.51 -6.78 15.22
CA LEU A 162 6.27 -5.49 14.57
C LEU A 162 5.79 -5.66 13.12
N LEU A 163 6.35 -6.62 12.38
CA LEU A 163 5.91 -6.91 11.02
C LEU A 163 4.45 -7.38 11.00
N ILE A 164 4.12 -8.35 11.84
CA ILE A 164 2.78 -8.90 11.97
C ILE A 164 1.77 -7.83 12.36
N THR A 165 2.09 -7.03 13.37
CA THR A 165 1.19 -5.96 13.84
C THR A 165 1.00 -4.90 12.77
N SER A 166 2.03 -4.57 11.99
CA SER A 166 1.90 -3.66 10.85
C SER A 166 0.96 -4.21 9.78
N GLU A 167 1.09 -5.49 9.41
CA GLU A 167 0.25 -6.12 8.40
C GLU A 167 -1.22 -6.25 8.87
N LEU A 168 -1.44 -6.53 10.15
CA LEU A 168 -2.77 -6.58 10.75
C LEU A 168 -3.42 -5.18 10.82
N LEU A 169 -2.64 -4.16 11.18
CA LEU A 169 -3.07 -2.77 11.16
C LEU A 169 -3.47 -2.33 9.74
N LYS A 170 -2.68 -2.70 8.74
CA LYS A 170 -2.98 -2.47 7.32
C LYS A 170 -4.30 -3.11 6.92
N ALA A 171 -4.46 -4.41 7.18
CA ALA A 171 -5.64 -5.16 6.81
C ALA A 171 -6.91 -4.57 7.45
N SER A 172 -6.86 -4.30 8.75
CA SER A 172 -7.98 -3.71 9.50
C SER A 172 -8.35 -2.31 8.99
N ALA A 173 -7.37 -1.43 8.79
CA ALA A 173 -7.61 -0.10 8.24
C ALA A 173 -8.24 -0.15 6.84
N THR A 174 -7.75 -1.05 6.00
CA THR A 174 -8.25 -1.23 4.64
C THR A 174 -9.68 -1.78 4.65
N LEU A 175 -9.99 -2.71 5.56
CA LEU A 175 -11.34 -3.25 5.72
C LEU A 175 -12.32 -2.19 6.21
N VAL A 176 -11.96 -1.38 7.20
CA VAL A 176 -12.78 -0.25 7.69
C VAL A 176 -13.02 0.77 6.57
N PHE A 177 -11.98 1.09 5.79
CA PHE A 177 -12.12 2.02 4.67
C PHE A 177 -13.00 1.46 3.54
N ALA A 178 -12.80 0.19 3.19
CA ALA A 178 -13.59 -0.50 2.16
C ALA A 178 -15.07 -0.60 2.55
N THR A 179 -15.38 -0.97 3.80
CA THR A 179 -16.75 -1.06 4.32
C THR A 179 -17.44 0.31 4.37
N TYR A 180 -16.72 1.35 4.80
CA TYR A 180 -17.21 2.72 4.74
C TYR A 180 -17.60 3.11 3.31
N HIS A 181 -16.73 2.90 2.33
CA HIS A 181 -17.01 3.21 0.93
C HIS A 181 -18.14 2.37 0.35
N LEU A 182 -18.21 1.08 0.69
CA LEU A 182 -19.29 0.19 0.27
C LEU A 182 -20.65 0.71 0.77
N SER A 183 -20.73 1.18 2.02
CA SER A 183 -21.96 1.76 2.58
C SER A 183 -22.40 3.05 1.87
N LYS A 184 -21.44 3.85 1.37
CA LYS A 184 -21.67 5.11 0.65
C LYS A 184 -22.03 4.92 -0.82
N VAL A 185 -21.58 3.82 -1.44
CA VAL A 185 -21.83 3.52 -2.86
C VAL A 185 -23.13 2.72 -3.04
N ILE A 186 -23.50 1.86 -2.08
CA ILE A 186 -24.70 1.01 -2.14
C ILE A 186 -25.95 1.73 -1.61
N LYS A 187 -25.81 2.76 -0.77
CA LYS A 187 -26.92 3.66 -0.40
C LYS A 187 -26.75 5.00 -1.14
N PRO A 188 -27.32 5.15 -2.35
CA PRO A 188 -27.49 6.46 -2.96
C PRO A 188 -28.43 7.35 -2.13
#